data_AF-A0A391N8W9-F1
#
_entry.id   AF-A0A391N8W9-F1
#
_cell.length_a   1.000
_cell.length_b   1.000
_cell.length_c   1.000
_cell.angle_alpha   90.00
_cell.angle_beta   90.00
_cell.angle_gamma   90.00
#
_symmetry.space_group_name_H-M   'P 1'
#
loop_
_entity.id
_entity.type
_entity.pdbx_description
1 polymer ?
#
loop_
_entity_poly.entity_id
_entity_poly.type
_entity_poly.pdbx_seq_one_letter_code
_entity_poly.pdbx_strand_id
1 'polypeptide(L)'
;MRYRLVPGPGCPSDLCERLNAALSTPCARRVFHAAKSAYRAGKDHFQERFLAYLTDKQKLPAGELEAILERASLDFRQAMLLPVMFDMTARCEPVS
;
A
#
# COMPACT_ATOMS: atom_id res chain seq x y z
N MET A 1 -11.50 7.03 -1.60
CA MET A 1 -11.37 5.56 -1.57
C MET A 1 -11.35 5.11 -0.12
N ARG A 2 -12.23 4.18 0.27
CA ARG A 2 -12.32 3.66 1.64
C ARG A 2 -12.17 2.14 1.55
N TYR A 3 -11.05 1.61 2.06
CA TYR A 3 -10.79 0.19 2.17
C TYR A 3 -9.88 -0.06 3.38
N ARG A 4 -9.86 -1.31 3.84
CA ARG A 4 -8.84 -1.82 4.74
C ARG A 4 -8.07 -2.97 4.10
N LEU A 5 -6.85 -3.20 4.53
CA LEU A 5 -6.12 -4.41 4.17
C LEU A 5 -6.56 -5.53 5.09
N VAL A 6 -6.84 -6.69 4.51
CA VAL A 6 -7.05 -7.93 5.26
C VAL A 6 -5.93 -8.90 4.94
N PRO A 7 -5.38 -9.61 5.95
CA PRO A 7 -4.34 -10.61 5.74
C PRO A 7 -4.89 -11.75 4.88
N GLY A 8 -4.19 -12.09 3.81
CA GLY A 8 -4.40 -13.33 3.05
C GLY A 8 -3.59 -14.50 3.64
N PRO A 9 -3.66 -15.69 3.03
CA PRO A 9 -2.91 -16.85 3.48
C PRO A 9 -1.41 -16.56 3.55
N GLY A 10 -0.79 -16.87 4.70
CA GLY A 10 0.65 -16.64 4.94
C GLY A 10 1.05 -15.19 5.21
N CYS A 11 0.09 -14.26 5.39
CA CYS A 11 0.39 -12.89 5.77
C CYS A 11 0.75 -12.81 7.27
N PRO A 12 1.91 -12.24 7.63
CA PRO A 12 2.16 -11.85 9.01
C PRO A 12 1.16 -10.76 9.43
N SER A 13 0.39 -11.03 10.49
CA SER A 13 -0.67 -10.12 10.94
C SER A 13 -0.13 -8.77 11.42
N ASP A 14 1.03 -8.77 12.08
CA ASP A 14 1.72 -7.58 12.58
C ASP A 14 2.08 -6.61 11.44
N LEU A 15 2.60 -7.13 10.32
CA LEU A 15 2.95 -6.32 9.15
C LEU A 15 1.70 -5.74 8.47
N CYS A 16 0.61 -6.51 8.42
CA CYS A 16 -0.67 -6.07 7.87
C CYS A 16 -1.30 -4.95 8.73
N GLU A 17 -1.26 -5.08 10.05
CA GLU A 17 -1.77 -4.08 11.00
C GLU A 17 -0.98 -2.77 10.93
N ARG A 18 0.35 -2.85 10.97
CA ARG A 18 1.25 -1.69 10.80
C ARG A 18 0.98 -0.95 9.49
N LEU A 19 0.82 -1.69 8.40
CA LEU A 19 0.52 -1.11 7.11
C LEU A 19 -0.88 -0.47 7.08
N ASN A 20 -1.89 -1.11 7.66
CA ASN A 20 -3.23 -0.51 7.82
C ASN A 20 -3.17 0.80 8.61
N ALA A 21 -2.39 0.86 9.69
CA ALA A 21 -2.21 2.06 10.49
C ALA A 21 -1.54 3.20 9.70
N ALA A 22 -0.55 2.88 8.85
CA ALA A 22 0.09 3.84 7.96
C ALA A 22 -0.86 4.39 6.87
N LEU A 23 -1.87 3.62 6.47
CA LEU A 23 -2.90 4.01 5.51
C LEU A 23 -4.04 4.83 6.14
N SER A 24 -3.73 5.74 7.07
CA SER A 24 -4.72 6.53 7.80
C SER A 24 -5.54 7.49 6.93
N THR A 25 -4.96 8.01 5.84
CA THR A 25 -5.62 9.01 4.97
C THR A 25 -6.22 8.40 3.69
N PRO A 26 -7.22 9.04 3.06
CA PRO A 26 -7.72 8.63 1.75
C PRO A 26 -6.67 8.70 0.64
N CYS A 27 -5.72 9.65 0.74
CA CYS A 27 -4.62 9.79 -0.21
C CYS A 27 -3.66 8.59 -0.11
N ALA A 28 -3.23 8.25 1.12
CA ALA A 28 -2.33 7.13 1.37
C ALA A 28 -2.91 5.82 0.85
N ARG A 29 -4.20 5.57 1.12
CA ARG A 29 -4.93 4.42 0.58
C ARG A 29 -4.91 4.39 -0.95
N ARG A 30 -5.23 5.50 -1.61
CA ARG A 30 -5.23 5.56 -3.08
C ARG A 30 -3.85 5.27 -3.66
N VAL A 31 -2.81 5.89 -3.10
CA VAL A 31 -1.41 5.72 -3.54
C VAL A 31 -0.97 4.27 -3.36
N PHE A 32 -1.16 3.70 -2.18
CA PHE A 32 -0.74 2.33 -1.90
C PHE A 32 -1.52 1.30 -2.73
N HIS A 33 -2.82 1.47 -2.91
CA HIS A 33 -3.61 0.60 -3.77
C HIS A 33 -3.08 0.62 -5.20
N ALA A 34 -2.89 1.81 -5.77
CA ALA A 34 -2.39 1.95 -7.13
C ALA A 34 -0.96 1.39 -7.28
N ALA A 35 -0.09 1.61 -6.29
CA ALA A 35 1.25 1.01 -6.24
C ALA A 35 1.16 -0.52 -6.22
N LYS A 36 0.38 -1.13 -5.32
CA LYS A 36 0.28 -2.60 -5.24
C LYS A 36 -0.33 -3.20 -6.52
N SER A 37 -1.32 -2.54 -7.13
CA SER A 37 -1.89 -2.94 -8.42
C SER A 37 -0.86 -2.86 -9.57
N ALA A 38 -0.12 -1.76 -9.65
CA ALA A 38 0.95 -1.58 -10.64
C ALA A 38 2.06 -2.61 -10.48
N TYR A 39 2.46 -2.89 -9.23
CA TYR A 39 3.49 -3.88 -8.93
C TYR A 39 3.08 -5.28 -9.39
N ARG A 40 1.80 -5.67 -9.20
CA ARG A 40 1.28 -6.96 -9.69
C ARG A 40 1.25 -7.07 -11.21
N ALA A 41 1.11 -5.95 -11.92
CA ALA A 41 1.02 -5.92 -13.39
C ALA A 41 2.39 -5.78 -14.08
N GLY A 42 3.42 -5.35 -13.37
CA GLY A 42 4.75 -5.06 -13.92
C GLY A 42 5.72 -6.24 -13.87
N LYS A 43 6.80 -6.13 -14.65
CA LYS A 43 7.93 -7.08 -14.66
C LYS A 43 9.20 -6.56 -13.98
N ASP A 44 9.28 -5.25 -13.72
CA ASP A 44 10.44 -4.61 -13.09
C ASP A 44 10.08 -4.17 -11.66
N HIS A 45 10.76 -4.76 -10.69
CA HIS A 45 10.47 -4.62 -9.26
C HIS A 45 11.58 -3.88 -8.49
N PHE A 46 12.47 -3.17 -9.20
CA PHE A 46 13.44 -2.29 -8.54
C PHE A 46 12.77 -1.00 -8.04
N GLN A 47 13.00 -0.66 -6.76
CA GLN A 47 12.31 0.43 -6.06
C GLN A 47 12.42 1.78 -6.79
N GLU A 48 13.64 2.21 -7.16
CA GLU A 48 13.84 3.51 -7.82
C GLU A 48 13.09 3.62 -9.15
N ARG A 49 13.19 2.58 -10.00
CA ARG A 49 12.48 2.53 -11.28
C ARG A 49 10.97 2.48 -11.10
N PHE A 50 10.51 1.79 -10.06
CA PHE A 50 9.10 1.71 -9.73
C PHE A 50 8.55 3.06 -9.25
N LEU A 51 9.27 3.79 -8.40
CA LEU A 51 8.90 5.14 -7.97
C LEU A 51 8.86 6.13 -9.15
N ALA A 52 9.82 6.04 -10.07
CA ALA A 52 9.81 6.82 -11.32
C ALA A 52 8.59 6.46 -12.18
N TYR A 53 8.28 5.17 -12.35
CA TYR A 53 7.09 4.73 -13.07
C TYR A 53 5.78 5.26 -12.46
N LEU A 54 5.64 5.20 -11.13
CA LEU A 54 4.45 5.72 -10.45
C LEU A 54 4.29 7.24 -10.67
N THR A 55 5.38 7.98 -10.63
CA THR A 55 5.38 9.43 -10.85
C THR A 55 5.06 9.77 -12.32
N ASP A 56 5.77 9.14 -13.25
CA ASP A 56 5.73 9.52 -14.67
C ASP A 56 4.49 8.99 -15.40
N LYS A 57 4.11 7.74 -15.13
CA LYS A 57 3.02 7.05 -15.85
C LYS A 57 1.70 7.08 -15.10
N GLN A 58 1.72 6.84 -13.78
CA GLN A 58 0.51 6.81 -12.97
C GLN A 58 0.15 8.19 -12.39
N LYS A 59 1.04 9.19 -12.52
CA LYS A 59 0.87 10.55 -11.95
C LYS A 59 0.56 10.50 -10.45
N LEU A 60 1.20 9.58 -9.74
CA LEU A 60 1.05 9.41 -8.29
C LEU A 60 2.15 10.15 -7.53
N PRO A 61 1.87 10.68 -6.34
CA PRO A 61 2.88 11.25 -5.47
C PRO A 61 3.75 10.12 -4.89
N ALA A 62 4.88 9.80 -5.53
CA ALA A 62 5.79 8.75 -5.08
C ALA A 62 6.32 8.98 -3.65
N GLY A 63 6.53 10.24 -3.24
CA GLY A 63 6.90 10.57 -1.86
C GLY A 63 5.87 10.17 -0.81
N GLU A 64 4.57 10.09 -1.18
CA GLU A 64 3.56 9.54 -0.27
C GLU A 64 3.74 8.04 -0.08
N LEU A 65 4.17 7.30 -1.12
CA LEU A 65 4.46 5.88 -0.97
C LEU A 65 5.65 5.67 -0.03
N GLU A 66 6.73 6.43 -0.18
CA GLU A 66 7.89 6.37 0.72
C GLU A 66 7.49 6.69 2.17
N ALA A 67 6.68 7.74 2.39
CA ALA A 67 6.17 8.08 3.71
C ALA A 67 5.27 6.98 4.32
N ILE A 68 4.51 6.24 3.50
CA ILE A 68 3.72 5.09 3.98
C ILE A 68 4.66 3.97 4.45
N LEU A 69 5.70 3.67 3.67
CA LEU A 69 6.67 2.62 3.99
C LEU A 69 7.44 2.93 5.26
N GLU A 70 7.88 4.18 5.42
CA GLU A 70 8.54 4.68 6.61
C GLU A 70 7.64 4.55 7.86
N ARG A 71 6.41 5.07 7.78
CA ARG A 71 5.42 4.98 8.88
C ARG A 71 5.08 3.53 9.26
N ALA A 72 5.01 2.63 8.27
CA ALA A 72 4.74 1.22 8.50
C ALA A 72 5.99 0.44 8.96
N SER A 73 7.17 1.07 8.95
CA SER A 73 8.47 0.45 9.16
C SER A 73 8.68 -0.79 8.27
N LEU A 74 8.26 -0.69 7.01
CA LEU A 74 8.35 -1.76 6.01
C LEU A 74 9.31 -1.33 4.90
N ASP A 75 10.15 -2.26 4.44
CA ASP A 75 10.84 -2.04 3.17
C ASP A 75 9.88 -2.20 1.99
N PHE A 76 10.30 -1.70 0.82
CA PHE A 76 9.51 -1.73 -0.40
C PHE A 76 9.09 -3.15 -0.80
N ARG A 77 10.00 -4.12 -0.74
CA ARG A 77 9.75 -5.49 -1.17
C ARG A 77 8.76 -6.18 -0.23
N GLN A 78 8.92 -5.99 1.08
CA GLN A 78 8.00 -6.48 2.10
C GLN A 78 6.59 -5.97 1.85
N ALA A 79 6.41 -4.65 1.67
CA ALA A 79 5.09 -4.06 1.47
C ALA A 79 4.42 -4.49 0.15
N MET A 80 5.20 -4.59 -0.94
CA MET A 80 4.66 -4.98 -2.24
C MET A 80 4.28 -6.47 -2.28
N LEU A 81 5.11 -7.35 -1.70
CA LEU A 81 4.88 -8.79 -1.66
C LEU A 81 3.96 -9.25 -0.51
N LEU A 82 3.66 -8.39 0.46
CA LEU A 82 2.79 -8.75 1.58
C LEU A 82 1.45 -9.30 1.04
N PRO A 83 1.06 -10.54 1.40
CA PRO A 83 -0.12 -11.18 0.82
C PRO A 83 -1.38 -10.65 1.49
N VAL A 84 -1.79 -9.44 1.11
CA VAL A 84 -3.00 -8.75 1.60
C VAL A 84 -4.04 -8.61 0.49
N MET A 85 -5.30 -8.56 0.91
CA MET A 85 -6.44 -8.23 0.05
C MET A 85 -7.02 -6.87 0.43
N PHE A 86 -7.67 -6.22 -0.53
CA PHE A 86 -8.36 -4.94 -0.33
C PHE A 86 -9.82 -5.21 -0.01
N ASP A 87 -10.19 -5.02 1.26
CA ASP A 87 -11.57 -5.10 1.70
C ASP A 87 -12.23 -3.72 1.52
N MET A 88 -13.00 -3.60 0.44
CA MET A 88 -13.79 -2.42 0.08
C MET A 88 -15.13 -2.36 0.84
N THR A 89 -15.48 -3.40 1.60
CA THR A 89 -16.77 -3.51 2.29
C THR A 89 -16.73 -2.94 3.71
N ALA A 90 -15.53 -2.71 4.25
CA ALA A 90 -15.33 -2.10 5.56
C ALA A 90 -15.97 -0.70 5.59
N ARG A 91 -17.18 -0.62 6.13
CA ARG A 91 -17.77 0.63 6.60
C ARG A 91 -16.85 1.14 7.70
N CYS A 92 -16.31 2.35 7.57
CA CYS A 92 -15.64 3.00 8.69
C CYS A 92 -16.69 3.10 9.80
N GLU A 93 -16.54 2.32 10.86
CA GLU A 93 -17.20 2.66 12.11
C GLU A 93 -16.72 4.06 12.49
N PRO A 94 -17.63 5.00 12.83
CA PRO A 94 -17.21 6.30 13.30
C PRO A 94 -16.35 6.07 14.55
N VAL A 95 -15.13 6.61 14.52
CA VAL A 95 -14.31 6.71 15.72
C VAL A 95 -15.14 7.55 16.70
N SER A 96 -15.63 6.91 17.77
CA SER A 96 -16.36 7.57 18.85
C SER A 96 -15.40 8.36 19.73
#